data_AF-A0A9Q3BIS8-F1
#
_entry.id   AF-A0A9Q3BIS8-F1
#
_cell.length_a   1.000
_cell.length_b   1.000
_cell.length_c   1.000
_cell.angle_alpha   90.00
_cell.angle_beta   90.00
_cell.angle_gamma   90.00
#
_symmetry.space_group_name_H-M   'P 1'
#
loop_
_entity.id
_entity.type
_entity.pdbx_description
1 polymer ?
#
loop_
_entity_poly.entity_id
_entity_poly.type
_entity_poly.pdbx_seq_one_letter_code
_entity_poly.pdbx_strand_id
1 'polypeptide(L)'
;ALDLIRGIESIADIFLNDQDSESEGKYSDADEGEYEQQSSHTQELDEPSNPGVQSKNKYRRYRNRCMSAESLDLSDGLPEEFEQNWIMVGPIPKGKRCLALSFGVQNRRKMDAPNTILLSRKSASLIGSFTTGLPSDCILDCVYDSESQVLWVLDLLKWKDQAMIDCEANFRFWWRDSKISELGPQNMPTSANLLIMLIPVLPGFSNATVATVTCHMMAHPSATQMFPVLSGTSDGSSMLHTIKFQHDGLLFYLQSATYESGETTLAGWVPLQVPAAEATTSGIGRLNLLCQGDNNKMQE
;
A
#
# COMPACT_ATOMS: atom_id res chain seq x y z
N ALA A 1 -5.72 28.37 1.99
CA ALA A 1 -4.40 27.73 1.85
C ALA A 1 -4.53 26.21 2.10
N LEU A 2 -5.41 25.55 1.34
CA LEU A 2 -5.75 24.12 1.48
C LEU A 2 -5.96 23.48 0.09
N ASP A 3 -5.26 24.00 -0.93
CA ASP A 3 -5.55 23.75 -2.35
C ASP A 3 -4.63 22.72 -3.04
N LEU A 4 -3.81 21.99 -2.28
CA LEU A 4 -2.67 21.23 -2.84
C LEU A 4 -2.71 19.70 -2.67
N ILE A 5 -3.90 19.12 -2.52
CA ILE A 5 -4.18 17.72 -2.94
C ILE A 5 -5.23 17.68 -4.07
N ARG A 6 -5.19 18.69 -4.96
CA ARG A 6 -5.87 18.66 -6.26
C ARG A 6 -5.51 17.36 -7.01
N GLY A 7 -6.49 16.47 -7.14
CA GLY A 7 -6.37 15.21 -7.89
C GLY A 7 -6.96 13.97 -7.20
N ILE A 8 -7.23 14.02 -5.89
CA ILE A 8 -7.97 12.95 -5.19
C ILE A 8 -9.47 13.25 -5.13
N GLU A 9 -9.88 14.51 -4.95
CA GLU A 9 -11.30 14.91 -5.01
C GLU A 9 -11.90 14.67 -6.41
N SER A 10 -11.13 15.00 -7.46
CA SER A 10 -11.43 14.68 -8.88
C SER A 10 -11.68 13.19 -9.16
N ILE A 11 -11.38 12.28 -8.23
CA ILE A 11 -11.75 10.87 -8.35
C ILE A 11 -13.26 10.68 -8.21
N ALA A 12 -13.92 11.48 -7.37
CA ALA A 12 -15.39 11.48 -7.24
C ALA A 12 -16.05 12.01 -8.53
N ASP A 13 -15.56 13.14 -9.06
CA ASP A 13 -16.08 13.76 -10.30
C ASP A 13 -16.02 12.82 -11.51
N ILE A 14 -15.05 11.90 -11.54
CA ILE A 14 -14.87 10.95 -12.64
C ILE A 14 -15.83 9.76 -12.57
N PHE A 15 -16.42 9.45 -11.40
CA PHE A 15 -17.53 8.48 -11.34
C PHE A 15 -18.87 9.07 -11.76
N LEU A 16 -18.97 10.41 -11.81
CA LEU A 16 -20.18 11.12 -12.26
C LEU A 16 -20.11 11.46 -13.75
N ASN A 17 -18.94 11.82 -14.29
CA ASN A 17 -18.80 12.22 -15.70
C ASN A 17 -18.61 11.07 -16.70
N ASP A 18 -18.33 9.84 -16.27
CA ASP A 18 -18.26 8.66 -17.17
C ASP A 18 -19.66 8.19 -17.66
N GLN A 19 -20.74 8.96 -17.41
CA GLN A 19 -22.08 8.70 -17.95
C GLN A 19 -22.45 9.56 -19.18
N ASP A 20 -21.78 10.69 -19.46
CA ASP A 20 -22.09 11.54 -20.62
C ASP A 20 -20.83 12.19 -21.22
N SER A 21 -20.29 11.61 -22.29
CA SER A 21 -19.65 12.33 -23.43
C SER A 21 -19.07 11.38 -24.48
N GLU A 22 -19.92 10.92 -25.39
CA GLU A 22 -19.49 10.89 -26.79
C GLU A 22 -19.33 12.34 -27.29
N SER A 23 -18.45 12.55 -28.29
CA SER A 23 -18.20 13.78 -29.06
C SER A 23 -17.20 14.83 -28.55
N GLU A 24 -16.25 15.10 -29.46
CA GLU A 24 -15.55 16.35 -29.82
C GLU A 24 -15.12 17.41 -28.76
N GLY A 25 -13.82 17.74 -28.80
CA GLY A 25 -13.29 18.94 -28.15
C GLY A 25 -11.77 19.10 -28.31
N LYS A 26 -11.31 19.74 -29.39
CA LYS A 26 -9.93 20.26 -29.49
C LYS A 26 -9.66 21.25 -28.35
N TYR A 27 -8.49 21.20 -27.73
CA TYR A 27 -7.66 22.40 -27.47
C TYR A 27 -6.17 22.02 -27.40
N SER A 28 -5.33 22.96 -27.80
CA SER A 28 -3.88 22.84 -28.02
C SER A 28 -3.16 24.00 -27.33
N ASP A 29 -1.95 23.75 -26.84
CA ASP A 29 -0.82 24.69 -26.73
C ASP A 29 0.46 23.80 -26.71
N ALA A 30 1.41 23.93 -27.64
CA ALA A 30 2.38 25.01 -27.84
C ALA A 30 3.45 25.00 -26.71
N ASP A 31 4.59 24.31 -26.78
CA ASP A 31 5.74 24.29 -27.73
C ASP A 31 6.96 25.08 -27.14
N GLU A 32 8.15 24.90 -27.75
CA GLU A 32 9.49 25.40 -27.41
C GLU A 32 10.26 24.63 -26.29
N GLY A 33 11.51 24.17 -26.52
CA GLY A 33 12.32 24.27 -27.74
C GLY A 33 13.49 23.26 -27.83
N GLU A 34 13.98 23.09 -29.05
CA GLU A 34 15.03 22.15 -29.48
C GLU A 34 16.45 22.67 -29.13
N TYR A 35 17.47 21.79 -29.13
CA TYR A 35 18.75 22.00 -29.84
C TYR A 35 19.47 20.67 -30.16
N GLU A 36 19.95 20.61 -31.40
CA GLU A 36 20.62 19.56 -32.21
C GLU A 36 22.06 19.16 -31.74
N GLN A 37 22.85 18.24 -32.33
CA GLN A 37 22.73 17.02 -33.20
C GLN A 37 24.13 16.36 -33.26
N GLN A 38 24.22 15.05 -33.59
CA GLN A 38 25.18 14.40 -34.53
C GLN A 38 25.17 12.87 -34.26
N SER A 39 24.43 12.04 -35.01
CA SER A 39 24.57 11.61 -36.42
C SER A 39 25.72 10.63 -36.71
N SER A 40 25.38 9.36 -36.96
CA SER A 40 26.03 8.56 -38.01
C SER A 40 25.00 7.64 -38.66
N HIS A 41 25.17 7.42 -39.96
CA HIS A 41 24.18 6.87 -40.90
C HIS A 41 24.24 5.35 -41.01
N THR A 42 23.08 4.69 -41.11
CA THR A 42 22.81 3.70 -42.18
C THR A 42 21.31 3.76 -42.53
N GLN A 43 20.96 3.78 -43.82
CA GLN A 43 19.58 3.84 -44.32
C GLN A 43 19.18 2.52 -44.99
N GLU A 44 17.95 2.03 -44.76
CA GLU A 44 17.13 1.28 -45.73
C GLU A 44 15.63 1.59 -45.51
N LEU A 45 14.80 1.34 -46.52
CA LEU A 45 13.43 1.86 -46.72
C LEU A 45 12.49 0.71 -47.18
N ASP A 46 11.16 0.72 -46.99
CA ASP A 46 10.26 1.72 -46.38
C ASP A 46 9.00 1.00 -45.79
N GLU A 47 8.31 1.61 -44.82
CA GLU A 47 6.84 1.55 -44.62
C GLU A 47 6.40 2.50 -43.48
N PRO A 48 5.38 3.36 -43.68
CA PRO A 48 4.93 4.32 -42.68
C PRO A 48 4.05 3.66 -41.61
N SER A 49 4.68 2.98 -40.65
CA SER A 49 4.02 2.56 -39.42
C SER A 49 3.62 3.80 -38.59
N ASN A 50 2.34 4.16 -38.72
CA ASN A 50 1.64 5.21 -37.97
C ASN A 50 2.14 5.26 -36.51
N PRO A 51 2.70 6.39 -36.01
CA PRO A 51 3.30 6.43 -34.69
C PRO A 51 2.23 6.13 -33.64
N GLY A 52 2.26 4.90 -33.13
CA GLY A 52 1.21 4.36 -32.29
C GLY A 52 0.97 5.28 -31.11
N VAL A 53 -0.23 5.86 -31.05
CA VAL A 53 -0.66 6.72 -29.94
C VAL A 53 -0.48 5.91 -28.66
N GLN A 54 0.61 6.18 -27.93
CA GLN A 54 0.85 5.55 -26.63
C GLN A 54 -0.30 6.01 -25.74
N SER A 55 -1.27 5.11 -25.53
CA SER A 55 -2.46 5.37 -24.73
C SER A 55 -2.02 5.90 -23.37
N LYS A 56 -2.19 7.22 -23.17
CA LYS A 56 -1.70 7.92 -21.98
C LYS A 56 -2.32 7.20 -20.78
N ASN A 57 -1.49 6.62 -19.90
CA ASN A 57 -1.98 5.84 -18.78
C ASN A 57 -3.01 6.67 -18.00
N LYS A 58 -4.30 6.29 -18.08
CA LYS A 58 -5.41 7.03 -17.46
C LYS A 58 -5.30 7.14 -15.94
N TYR A 59 -4.48 6.28 -15.34
CA TYR A 59 -4.18 6.28 -13.91
C TYR A 59 -2.92 7.09 -13.54
N ARG A 60 -2.27 7.81 -14.46
CA ARG A 60 -1.01 8.55 -14.19
C ARG A 60 -1.08 9.50 -12.97
N ARG A 61 -2.26 10.02 -12.60
CA ARG A 61 -2.48 10.85 -11.40
C ARG A 61 -2.22 10.12 -10.06
N TYR A 62 -2.29 8.79 -10.06
CA TYR A 62 -2.04 7.92 -8.89
C TYR A 62 -0.55 7.54 -8.73
N ARG A 63 0.32 7.99 -9.64
CA ARG A 63 1.76 7.67 -9.58
C ARG A 63 2.39 8.35 -8.37
N ASN A 64 3.21 7.60 -7.63
CA ASN A 64 3.94 8.08 -6.44
C ASN A 64 3.01 8.66 -5.35
N ARG A 65 1.75 8.19 -5.28
CA ARG A 65 0.76 8.65 -4.29
C ARG A 65 0.77 7.88 -2.97
N CYS A 66 1.51 6.78 -2.87
CA CYS A 66 1.73 6.13 -1.58
C CYS A 66 2.83 6.86 -0.80
N MET A 67 2.67 6.93 0.51
CA MET A 67 3.72 7.25 1.48
C MET A 67 4.78 6.13 1.49
N SER A 68 6.05 6.53 1.48
CA SER A 68 7.21 5.65 1.40
C SER A 68 8.19 6.02 2.50
N ALA A 69 8.25 5.19 3.53
CA ALA A 69 9.25 5.32 4.58
C ALA A 69 10.67 5.22 4.00
N GLU A 70 11.56 6.06 4.51
CA GLU A 70 13.01 5.89 4.36
C GLU A 70 13.49 4.72 5.24
N SER A 71 14.70 4.19 5.01
CA SER A 71 15.29 3.21 5.93
C SER A 71 15.50 3.85 7.30
N LEU A 72 15.03 3.22 8.37
CA LEU A 72 15.25 3.70 9.73
C LEU A 72 16.72 3.49 10.10
N ASP A 73 17.45 4.58 10.29
CA ASP A 73 18.83 4.54 10.76
C ASP A 73 18.87 4.14 12.24
N LEU A 74 19.65 3.10 12.54
CA LEU A 74 19.86 2.54 13.87
C LEU A 74 21.35 2.48 14.22
N SER A 75 22.18 3.28 13.54
CA SER A 75 23.61 3.42 13.83
C SER A 75 23.84 3.94 15.24
N ASP A 76 23.30 5.11 15.58
CA ASP A 76 23.51 5.80 16.86
C ASP A 76 22.59 5.30 18.00
N GLY A 77 21.49 4.61 17.69
CA GLY A 77 20.59 4.06 18.71
C GLY A 77 19.17 3.82 18.21
N LEU A 78 18.21 3.81 19.14
CA LEU A 78 16.79 3.97 18.82
C LEU A 78 16.46 5.46 18.66
N PRO A 79 15.43 5.82 17.88
CA PRO A 79 14.92 7.19 17.82
C PRO A 79 14.57 7.75 19.21
N GLU A 80 14.63 9.08 19.36
CA GLU A 80 14.13 9.72 20.57
C GLU A 80 12.63 9.42 20.77
N GLU A 81 12.24 9.19 22.03
CA GLU A 81 10.86 8.89 22.43
C GLU A 81 10.21 7.74 21.62
N PHE A 82 11.00 6.70 21.28
CA PHE A 82 10.60 5.62 20.37
C PHE A 82 9.28 4.93 20.79
N GLU A 83 9.16 4.53 22.06
CA GLU A 83 7.94 3.88 22.58
C GLU A 83 6.74 4.84 22.68
N GLN A 84 7.00 6.14 22.87
CA GLN A 84 6.00 7.15 23.18
C GLN A 84 5.41 7.79 21.93
N ASN A 85 6.24 8.07 20.92
CA ASN A 85 5.87 8.86 19.74
C ASN A 85 5.70 8.05 18.46
N TRP A 86 6.09 6.77 18.44
CA TRP A 86 5.99 5.94 17.25
C TRP A 86 4.87 4.88 17.35
N ILE A 87 4.54 4.30 16.20
CA ILE A 87 3.61 3.20 16.01
C ILE A 87 4.36 2.11 15.25
N MET A 88 4.44 0.90 15.81
CA MET A 88 4.98 -0.25 15.09
C MET A 88 3.90 -0.82 14.18
N VAL A 89 4.24 -1.06 12.91
CA VAL A 89 3.35 -1.60 11.89
C VAL A 89 4.00 -2.81 11.24
N GLY A 90 3.36 -3.97 11.36
CA GLY A 90 3.84 -5.25 10.86
C GLY A 90 3.84 -6.38 11.90
N PRO A 91 4.40 -7.56 11.57
CA PRO A 91 5.26 -7.84 10.41
C PRO A 91 4.63 -7.51 9.05
N ILE A 92 5.36 -6.78 8.20
CA ILE A 92 4.93 -6.50 6.82
C ILE A 92 5.07 -7.79 6.00
N PRO A 93 4.03 -8.25 5.30
CA PRO A 93 4.12 -9.41 4.42
C PRO A 93 4.88 -9.05 3.13
N LYS A 94 5.64 -10.00 2.57
CA LYS A 94 6.22 -9.84 1.23
C LYS A 94 5.11 -9.77 0.17
N GLY A 95 5.24 -8.84 -0.76
CA GLY A 95 4.33 -8.71 -1.89
C GLY A 95 4.54 -7.41 -2.68
N LYS A 96 3.63 -7.13 -3.62
CA LYS A 96 3.70 -5.94 -4.48
C LYS A 96 2.96 -4.78 -3.82
N ARG A 97 3.69 -3.73 -3.45
CA ARG A 97 3.11 -2.52 -2.87
C ARG A 97 2.31 -1.72 -3.90
N CYS A 98 1.05 -1.41 -3.57
CA CYS A 98 0.07 -0.88 -4.51
C CYS A 98 -0.96 0.04 -3.83
N LEU A 99 -1.57 0.93 -4.63
CA LEU A 99 -2.85 1.53 -4.28
C LEU A 99 -3.99 0.62 -4.72
N ALA A 100 -4.94 0.36 -3.84
CA ALA A 100 -6.21 -0.27 -4.17
C ALA A 100 -7.29 0.81 -4.29
N LEU A 101 -8.05 0.77 -5.39
CA LEU A 101 -9.17 1.65 -5.67
C LEU A 101 -10.43 0.81 -5.85
N SER A 102 -11.45 1.02 -5.03
CA SER A 102 -12.73 0.31 -5.11
C SER A 102 -13.84 1.19 -5.70
N PHE A 103 -14.78 0.57 -6.43
CA PHE A 103 -15.77 1.26 -7.26
C PHE A 103 -17.18 0.70 -7.08
N GLY A 104 -18.19 1.53 -7.35
CA GLY A 104 -19.59 1.13 -7.32
C GLY A 104 -19.96 0.10 -8.38
N VAL A 105 -20.79 -0.89 -8.01
CA VAL A 105 -21.33 -1.91 -8.92
C VAL A 105 -22.46 -1.36 -9.81
N GLN A 106 -23.02 -0.18 -9.46
CA GLN A 106 -24.23 0.45 -10.00
C GLN A 106 -24.37 0.47 -11.55
N ASN A 107 -23.26 0.50 -12.30
CA ASN A 107 -23.27 0.59 -13.77
C ASN A 107 -22.82 -0.69 -14.52
N ARG A 108 -22.65 -1.84 -13.85
CA ARG A 108 -22.11 -3.06 -14.49
C ARG A 108 -23.13 -4.17 -14.68
N ARG A 109 -23.40 -4.52 -15.94
CA ARG A 109 -24.40 -5.52 -16.40
C ARG A 109 -24.12 -6.98 -16.00
N LYS A 110 -23.15 -7.25 -15.11
CA LYS A 110 -22.77 -8.58 -14.61
C LYS A 110 -22.41 -8.49 -13.14
N MET A 111 -23.01 -9.37 -12.34
CA MET A 111 -22.86 -9.42 -10.88
C MET A 111 -21.43 -9.76 -10.44
N ASP A 112 -20.67 -10.49 -11.26
CA ASP A 112 -19.29 -10.92 -10.99
C ASP A 112 -18.21 -9.95 -11.56
N ALA A 113 -18.56 -8.70 -11.85
CA ALA A 113 -17.57 -7.74 -12.34
C ALA A 113 -16.63 -7.25 -11.21
N PRO A 114 -15.30 -7.21 -11.41
CA PRO A 114 -14.34 -6.85 -10.35
C PRO A 114 -14.57 -5.42 -9.83
N ASN A 115 -14.82 -5.27 -8.53
CA ASN A 115 -15.10 -3.98 -7.91
C ASN A 115 -13.85 -3.17 -7.55
N THR A 116 -12.67 -3.78 -7.53
CA THR A 116 -11.40 -3.14 -7.12
C THR A 116 -10.33 -3.28 -8.18
N ILE A 117 -9.51 -2.24 -8.37
CA ILE A 117 -8.27 -2.30 -9.16
C ILE A 117 -7.06 -2.03 -8.29
N LEU A 118 -5.95 -2.69 -8.62
CA LEU A 118 -4.66 -2.47 -7.98
C LEU A 118 -3.72 -1.73 -8.93
N LEU A 119 -3.12 -0.64 -8.44
CA LEU A 119 -2.18 0.20 -9.19
C LEU A 119 -0.79 0.15 -8.55
N SER A 120 0.25 -0.01 -9.38
CA SER A 120 1.64 0.08 -8.94
C SER A 120 1.95 1.43 -8.29
N ARG A 121 2.52 1.43 -7.08
CA ARG A 121 2.97 2.63 -6.34
C ARG A 121 3.81 3.57 -7.23
N LYS A 122 4.81 3.04 -7.95
CA LYS A 122 5.85 3.84 -8.65
C LYS A 122 5.47 4.31 -10.06
N SER A 123 4.49 3.67 -10.70
CA SER A 123 4.14 3.89 -12.12
C SER A 123 2.66 4.13 -12.39
N ALA A 124 1.79 3.82 -11.40
CA ALA A 124 0.35 3.68 -11.57
C ALA A 124 -0.07 2.77 -12.74
N SER A 125 0.78 1.81 -13.14
CA SER A 125 0.38 0.74 -14.05
C SER A 125 -0.59 -0.21 -13.35
N LEU A 126 -1.61 -0.66 -14.06
CA LEU A 126 -2.56 -1.65 -13.56
C LEU A 126 -1.84 -2.97 -13.24
N ILE A 127 -1.95 -3.44 -12.00
CA ILE A 127 -1.48 -4.76 -11.55
C ILE A 127 -2.55 -5.80 -11.85
N GLY A 128 -3.82 -5.47 -11.62
CA GLY A 128 -4.97 -6.34 -11.88
C GLY A 128 -6.29 -5.70 -11.48
N SER A 129 -7.38 -6.41 -11.77
CA SER A 129 -8.75 -6.05 -11.40
C SER A 129 -9.40 -7.25 -10.71
N PHE A 130 -9.93 -7.05 -9.52
CA PHE A 130 -10.37 -8.12 -8.63
C PHE A 130 -11.69 -7.79 -7.95
N THR A 131 -12.41 -8.82 -7.53
CA THR A 131 -13.50 -8.74 -6.57
C THR A 131 -12.93 -8.73 -5.15
N THR A 132 -13.51 -7.93 -4.27
CA THR A 132 -13.09 -7.74 -2.88
C THR A 132 -14.30 -7.38 -2.02
N GLY A 133 -14.22 -7.59 -0.70
CA GLY A 133 -15.25 -7.16 0.25
C GLY A 133 -15.34 -5.64 0.47
N LEU A 134 -14.48 -4.83 -0.17
CA LEU A 134 -14.45 -3.38 0.04
C LEU A 134 -15.74 -2.70 -0.44
N PRO A 135 -16.28 -1.71 0.30
CA PRO A 135 -17.31 -0.82 -0.24
C PRO A 135 -16.73 0.03 -1.37
N SER A 136 -17.60 0.68 -2.15
CA SER A 136 -17.16 1.59 -3.21
C SER A 136 -16.44 2.82 -2.67
N ASP A 137 -15.68 3.47 -3.56
CA ASP A 137 -15.12 4.81 -3.38
C ASP A 137 -14.05 4.91 -2.28
N CYS A 138 -13.35 3.79 -2.02
CA CYS A 138 -12.21 3.72 -1.11
C CYS A 138 -10.88 3.78 -1.86
N ILE A 139 -9.87 4.35 -1.19
CA ILE A 139 -8.48 4.40 -1.63
C ILE A 139 -7.63 3.91 -0.45
N LEU A 140 -6.98 2.76 -0.64
CA LEU A 140 -6.15 2.11 0.38
C LEU A 140 -4.72 1.94 -0.15
N ASP A 141 -3.73 2.03 0.73
CA ASP A 141 -2.34 1.68 0.42
C ASP A 141 -2.02 0.31 1.02
N CYS A 142 -1.70 -0.64 0.14
CA CYS A 142 -1.76 -2.07 0.41
C CYS A 142 -0.51 -2.81 -0.10
N VAL A 143 -0.26 -3.98 0.48
CA VAL A 143 0.63 -5.00 -0.10
C VAL A 143 -0.23 -6.09 -0.74
N TYR A 144 -0.06 -6.31 -2.04
CA TYR A 144 -0.69 -7.43 -2.74
C TYR A 144 0.21 -8.66 -2.71
N ASP A 145 -0.24 -9.70 -2.01
CA ASP A 145 0.32 -11.04 -2.06
C ASP A 145 -0.43 -11.86 -3.13
N SER A 146 0.25 -12.10 -4.26
CA SER A 146 -0.28 -12.89 -5.38
C SER A 146 -0.20 -14.40 -5.18
N GLU A 147 0.55 -14.89 -4.18
CA GLU A 147 0.61 -16.32 -3.87
C GLU A 147 -0.60 -16.72 -3.00
N SER A 148 -0.90 -15.93 -1.97
CA SER A 148 -2.08 -16.16 -1.11
C SER A 148 -3.38 -15.56 -1.65
N GLN A 149 -3.31 -14.68 -2.67
CA GLN A 149 -4.43 -13.84 -3.13
C GLN A 149 -5.02 -12.98 -2.00
N VAL A 150 -4.13 -12.35 -1.24
CA VAL A 150 -4.47 -11.44 -0.13
C VAL A 150 -4.05 -10.01 -0.47
N LEU A 151 -4.94 -9.08 -0.22
CA LEU A 151 -4.68 -7.65 -0.22
C LEU A 151 -4.53 -7.18 1.24
N TRP A 152 -3.28 -7.05 1.67
CA TRP A 152 -2.92 -6.63 3.01
C TRP A 152 -2.98 -5.10 3.11
N VAL A 153 -3.95 -4.58 3.85
CA VAL A 153 -4.16 -3.14 4.06
C VAL A 153 -3.12 -2.62 5.05
N LEU A 154 -2.26 -1.70 4.61
CA LEU A 154 -1.40 -0.94 5.53
C LEU A 154 -2.08 0.36 5.95
N ASP A 155 -2.69 1.07 5.02
CA ASP A 155 -3.16 2.42 5.25
C ASP A 155 -4.44 2.73 4.48
N LEU A 156 -5.17 3.74 4.95
CA LEU A 156 -6.48 4.14 4.43
C LEU A 156 -6.45 5.64 4.17
N LEU A 157 -6.48 6.01 2.89
CA LEU A 157 -6.37 7.39 2.42
C LEU A 157 -7.75 8.01 2.19
N LYS A 158 -8.72 7.19 1.76
CA LYS A 158 -10.12 7.57 1.55
C LYS A 158 -11.03 6.38 1.85
N TRP A 159 -12.16 6.62 2.52
CA TRP A 159 -13.23 5.65 2.73
C TRP A 159 -14.58 6.30 2.44
N LYS A 160 -15.20 5.93 1.31
CA LYS A 160 -16.36 6.66 0.76
C LYS A 160 -16.03 8.16 0.69
N ASP A 161 -16.92 9.04 1.08
CA ASP A 161 -16.74 10.50 0.97
C ASP A 161 -15.76 11.10 2.00
N GLN A 162 -15.08 10.28 2.81
CA GLN A 162 -14.16 10.73 3.85
C GLN A 162 -12.71 10.52 3.41
N ALA A 163 -12.02 11.63 3.11
CA ALA A 163 -10.56 11.67 2.99
C ALA A 163 -9.93 11.65 4.39
N MET A 164 -8.84 10.91 4.53
CA MET A 164 -8.19 10.65 5.82
C MET A 164 -6.72 11.10 5.85
N ILE A 165 -6.19 11.54 4.72
CA ILE A 165 -4.76 11.88 4.52
C ILE A 165 -4.26 13.02 5.42
N ASP A 166 -5.12 13.99 5.74
CA ASP A 166 -4.81 15.10 6.64
C ASP A 166 -4.88 14.71 8.13
N CYS A 167 -5.26 13.46 8.43
CA CYS A 167 -5.27 12.94 9.80
C CYS A 167 -3.94 12.31 10.18
N GLU A 168 -3.62 12.41 11.47
CA GLU A 168 -2.48 11.76 12.11
C GLU A 168 -2.52 10.22 11.97
N ALA A 169 -1.35 9.58 11.89
CA ALA A 169 -1.20 8.15 11.69
C ALA A 169 -1.93 7.31 12.73
N ASN A 170 -1.91 7.74 14.00
CA ASN A 170 -2.63 7.07 15.09
C ASN A 170 -4.13 6.97 14.80
N PHE A 171 -4.75 8.07 14.37
CA PHE A 171 -6.17 8.09 13.99
C PHE A 171 -6.43 7.31 12.70
N ARG A 172 -5.56 7.42 11.68
CA ARG A 172 -5.69 6.68 10.42
C ARG A 172 -5.66 5.17 10.63
N PHE A 173 -4.74 4.64 11.45
CA PHE A 173 -4.69 3.21 11.72
C PHE A 173 -5.86 2.72 12.59
N TRP A 174 -6.27 3.48 13.61
CA TRP A 174 -7.47 3.14 14.38
C TRP A 174 -8.74 3.11 13.50
N TRP A 175 -8.89 4.09 12.61
CA TRP A 175 -10.02 4.16 11.68
C TRP A 175 -9.97 3.06 10.63
N ARG A 176 -8.79 2.77 10.06
CA ARG A 176 -8.52 1.64 9.17
C ARG A 176 -8.99 0.33 9.79
N ASP A 177 -8.60 0.05 11.04
CA ASP A 177 -8.93 -1.23 11.69
C ASP A 177 -10.42 -1.31 12.00
N SER A 178 -11.00 -0.22 12.48
CA SER A 178 -12.45 -0.09 12.68
C SER A 178 -13.22 -0.39 11.38
N LYS A 179 -12.84 0.26 10.27
CA LYS A 179 -13.54 0.13 8.97
C LYS A 179 -13.32 -1.18 8.24
N ILE A 180 -12.16 -1.81 8.40
CA ILE A 180 -11.95 -3.16 7.86
C ILE A 180 -12.63 -4.22 8.74
N SER A 181 -12.82 -3.99 10.04
CA SER A 181 -13.61 -4.88 10.91
C SER A 181 -15.12 -4.85 10.63
N GLU A 182 -15.64 -3.77 10.03
CA GLU A 182 -17.03 -3.65 9.57
C GLU A 182 -17.34 -4.49 8.30
N LEU A 183 -16.34 -5.10 7.66
CA LEU A 183 -16.55 -5.90 6.47
C LEU A 183 -17.29 -7.21 6.77
N GLY A 184 -18.25 -7.54 5.90
CA GLY A 184 -18.98 -8.81 5.99
C GLY A 184 -18.11 -10.03 5.68
N PRO A 185 -18.66 -11.25 5.84
CA PRO A 185 -17.97 -12.50 5.51
C PRO A 185 -17.40 -12.48 4.09
N GLN A 186 -16.13 -12.85 3.97
CA GLN A 186 -15.41 -12.78 2.69
C GLN A 186 -15.46 -14.10 1.94
N ASN A 187 -15.52 -14.03 0.61
CA ASN A 187 -15.47 -15.21 -0.26
C ASN A 187 -14.07 -15.84 -0.27
N MET A 188 -13.99 -17.14 -0.61
CA MET A 188 -12.73 -17.85 -0.83
C MET A 188 -11.78 -17.07 -1.76
N PRO A 189 -10.47 -16.98 -1.43
CA PRO A 189 -9.48 -16.37 -2.31
C PRO A 189 -9.35 -17.14 -3.63
N THR A 190 -9.27 -16.40 -4.73
CA THR A 190 -8.99 -16.92 -6.08
C THR A 190 -8.17 -15.89 -6.86
N SER A 191 -7.70 -16.23 -8.07
CA SER A 191 -7.03 -15.26 -8.95
C SER A 191 -7.91 -14.06 -9.37
N ALA A 192 -9.23 -14.11 -9.12
CA ALA A 192 -10.18 -13.03 -9.40
C ALA A 192 -10.81 -12.41 -8.14
N ASN A 193 -10.69 -13.04 -6.96
CA ASN A 193 -11.27 -12.57 -5.70
C ASN A 193 -10.19 -12.53 -4.61
N LEU A 194 -9.89 -11.35 -4.06
CA LEU A 194 -8.87 -11.19 -3.03
C LEU A 194 -9.50 -11.11 -1.64
N LEU A 195 -8.85 -11.74 -0.67
CA LEU A 195 -9.14 -11.50 0.74
C LEU A 195 -8.55 -10.15 1.17
N ILE A 196 -9.31 -9.38 1.94
CA ILE A 196 -8.88 -8.16 2.62
C ILE A 196 -8.43 -8.52 4.02
N MET A 197 -7.19 -8.20 4.36
CA MET A 197 -6.63 -8.44 5.70
C MET A 197 -5.87 -7.21 6.20
N LEU A 198 -5.87 -7.00 7.51
CA LEU A 198 -5.10 -5.92 8.14
C LEU A 198 -3.65 -6.34 8.34
N ILE A 199 -2.72 -5.42 8.07
CA ILE A 199 -1.36 -5.51 8.61
C ILE A 199 -1.41 -5.06 10.07
N PRO A 200 -0.89 -5.85 11.04
CA PRO A 200 -0.98 -5.50 12.46
C PRO A 200 -0.38 -4.12 12.76
N VAL A 201 -1.02 -3.38 13.66
CA VAL A 201 -0.56 -2.09 14.16
C VAL A 201 -0.53 -2.15 15.68
N LEU A 202 0.54 -1.62 16.27
CA LEU A 202 0.74 -1.53 17.70
C LEU A 202 1.18 -0.10 18.06
N PRO A 203 0.24 0.79 18.46
CA PRO A 203 0.56 2.07 19.08
C PRO A 203 0.97 1.83 20.55
N GLY A 204 1.84 2.67 21.11
CA GLY A 204 2.31 2.52 22.50
C GLY A 204 2.99 1.18 22.76
N PHE A 205 3.81 0.72 21.80
CA PHE A 205 4.61 -0.48 21.97
C PHE A 205 5.71 -0.27 23.02
N SER A 206 6.22 -1.35 23.61
CA SER A 206 7.47 -1.30 24.38
C SER A 206 8.63 -1.90 23.59
N ASN A 207 9.86 -1.52 23.94
CA ASN A 207 11.09 -2.14 23.46
C ASN A 207 11.09 -3.65 23.71
N ALA A 208 10.58 -4.12 24.86
CA ALA A 208 10.41 -5.55 25.12
C ALA A 208 9.44 -6.24 24.12
N THR A 209 8.37 -5.55 23.71
CA THR A 209 7.45 -6.04 22.67
C THR A 209 8.11 -6.08 21.30
N VAL A 210 8.82 -5.01 20.91
CA VAL A 210 9.58 -4.95 19.65
C VAL A 210 10.65 -6.06 19.61
N ALA A 211 11.40 -6.25 20.69
CA ALA A 211 12.38 -7.33 20.84
C ALA A 211 11.75 -8.72 20.68
N THR A 212 10.53 -8.93 21.22
CA THR A 212 9.80 -10.19 21.07
C THR A 212 9.38 -10.45 19.63
N VAL A 213 8.78 -9.45 18.96
CA VAL A 213 8.33 -9.55 17.56
C VAL A 213 9.51 -9.75 16.60
N THR A 214 10.56 -8.96 16.76
CA THR A 214 11.78 -9.05 15.93
C THR A 214 12.50 -10.40 16.11
N CYS A 215 12.60 -10.92 17.35
CA CYS A 215 13.13 -12.25 17.62
C CYS A 215 12.32 -13.35 16.90
N HIS A 216 10.98 -13.27 16.99
CA HIS A 216 10.10 -14.21 16.29
C HIS A 216 10.26 -14.14 14.77
N MET A 217 10.35 -12.95 14.18
CA MET A 217 10.53 -12.76 12.73
C MET A 217 11.87 -13.35 12.22
N MET A 218 12.94 -13.24 13.01
CA MET A 218 14.24 -13.82 12.66
C MET A 218 14.23 -15.36 12.74
N ALA A 219 13.60 -15.92 13.76
CA ALA A 219 13.46 -17.38 13.91
C ALA A 219 12.48 -17.99 12.90
N HIS A 220 11.43 -17.25 12.53
CA HIS A 220 10.37 -17.69 11.64
C HIS A 220 10.11 -16.63 10.54
N PRO A 221 10.87 -16.65 9.43
CA PRO A 221 10.68 -15.72 8.30
C PRO A 221 9.35 -15.88 7.55
N SER A 222 8.52 -16.83 7.94
CA SER A 222 7.20 -17.10 7.37
C SER A 222 6.19 -17.34 8.49
N ALA A 223 4.98 -16.80 8.31
CA ALA A 223 3.85 -17.01 9.20
C ALA A 223 2.73 -17.78 8.52
N THR A 224 1.86 -18.36 9.35
CA THR A 224 0.59 -18.96 8.93
C THR A 224 -0.52 -18.32 9.74
N GLN A 225 -1.55 -17.80 9.08
CA GLN A 225 -2.72 -17.20 9.72
C GLN A 225 -3.98 -17.91 9.22
N MET A 226 -4.93 -18.16 10.14
CA MET A 226 -6.26 -18.67 9.78
C MET A 226 -7.23 -17.50 9.67
N PHE A 227 -8.06 -17.48 8.63
CA PHE A 227 -9.07 -16.45 8.41
C PHE A 227 -10.43 -17.09 8.07
N PRO A 228 -11.55 -16.64 8.67
CA PRO A 228 -12.87 -17.16 8.35
C PRO A 228 -13.35 -16.66 6.98
N VAL A 229 -13.77 -17.58 6.12
CA VAL A 229 -14.30 -17.29 4.78
C VAL A 229 -15.59 -18.08 4.56
N LEU A 230 -16.46 -17.55 3.72
CA LEU A 230 -17.69 -18.25 3.32
C LEU A 230 -17.35 -19.58 2.64
N SER A 231 -17.89 -20.68 3.15
CA SER A 231 -17.91 -21.93 2.39
C SER A 231 -18.91 -21.77 1.25
N GLY A 232 -18.58 -22.30 0.06
CA GLY A 232 -19.44 -22.24 -1.14
C GLY A 232 -20.72 -23.09 -1.06
N THR A 233 -21.17 -23.41 0.15
CA THR A 233 -22.38 -24.17 0.48
C THR A 233 -23.56 -23.21 0.62
N SER A 234 -24.75 -23.64 0.21
CA SER A 234 -25.97 -22.81 0.20
C SER A 234 -26.52 -22.45 1.59
N ASP A 235 -25.87 -22.89 2.66
CA ASP A 235 -26.21 -22.63 4.06
C ASP A 235 -25.57 -21.33 4.61
N GLY A 236 -24.67 -20.69 3.85
CA GLY A 236 -23.96 -19.49 4.29
C GLY A 236 -22.95 -19.76 5.42
N SER A 237 -22.55 -21.02 5.61
CA SER A 237 -21.56 -21.40 6.62
C SER A 237 -20.20 -20.75 6.35
N SER A 238 -19.35 -20.72 7.37
CA SER A 238 -17.98 -20.20 7.29
C SER A 238 -16.98 -21.29 7.65
N MET A 239 -15.91 -21.38 6.87
CA MET A 239 -14.77 -22.27 7.11
C MET A 239 -13.52 -21.46 7.40
N LEU A 240 -12.56 -22.04 8.14
CA LEU A 240 -11.25 -21.44 8.33
C LEU A 240 -10.36 -21.74 7.12
N HIS A 241 -9.89 -20.69 6.45
CA HIS A 241 -8.90 -20.77 5.39
C HIS A 241 -7.50 -20.45 5.93
N THR A 242 -6.50 -21.23 5.50
CA THR A 242 -5.11 -21.13 5.98
C THR A 242 -4.25 -20.36 4.99
N ILE A 243 -3.77 -19.21 5.42
CA ILE A 243 -2.98 -18.25 4.64
C ILE A 243 -1.52 -18.35 5.07
N LYS A 244 -0.59 -18.44 4.12
CA LYS A 244 0.84 -18.58 4.39
C LYS A 244 1.60 -17.47 3.69
N PHE A 245 2.34 -16.66 4.44
CA PHE A 245 3.06 -15.51 3.89
C PHE A 245 4.46 -15.39 4.50
N GLN A 246 5.37 -14.79 3.76
CA GLN A 246 6.70 -14.43 4.26
C GLN A 246 6.70 -13.04 4.88
N HIS A 247 7.52 -12.83 5.89
CA HIS A 247 7.80 -11.49 6.44
C HIS A 247 8.86 -10.77 5.60
N ASP A 248 8.68 -9.46 5.43
CA ASP A 248 9.59 -8.58 4.70
C ASP A 248 10.34 -7.62 5.65
N GLY A 249 9.67 -7.14 6.71
CA GLY A 249 10.24 -6.21 7.69
C GLY A 249 9.17 -5.59 8.60
N LEU A 250 9.52 -4.48 9.24
CA LEU A 250 8.63 -3.64 10.06
C LEU A 250 8.66 -2.19 9.54
N LEU A 251 7.54 -1.50 9.67
CA LEU A 251 7.47 -0.05 9.53
C LEU A 251 7.23 0.59 10.89
N PHE A 252 7.80 1.77 11.11
CA PHE A 252 7.55 2.61 12.27
C PHE A 252 7.03 3.96 11.76
N TYR A 253 5.89 4.41 12.26
CA TYR A 253 5.31 5.71 11.89
C TYR A 253 5.30 6.63 13.12
N LEU A 254 5.65 7.91 12.97
CA LEU A 254 5.34 8.89 14.01
C LEU A 254 3.81 8.98 14.19
N GLN A 255 3.33 9.01 15.43
CA GLN A 255 1.91 8.98 15.75
C GLN A 255 1.15 10.16 15.13
N SER A 256 1.77 11.34 15.11
CA SER A 256 1.27 12.59 14.54
C SER A 256 1.43 12.72 13.01
N ALA A 257 2.03 11.72 12.33
CA ALA A 257 2.32 11.85 10.91
C ALA A 257 1.04 11.88 10.05
N THR A 258 0.83 12.97 9.30
CA THR A 258 -0.12 13.01 8.19
C THR A 258 0.35 12.10 7.04
N TYR A 259 -0.54 11.75 6.11
CA TYR A 259 -0.19 10.87 4.99
C TYR A 259 0.41 11.65 3.82
N GLU A 260 1.73 11.59 3.68
CA GLU A 260 2.46 12.30 2.62
C GLU A 260 2.65 11.41 1.38
N SER A 261 2.50 11.97 0.18
CA SER A 261 2.78 11.24 -1.08
C SER A 261 4.27 11.27 -1.41
N GLY A 262 4.91 10.10 -1.52
CA GLY A 262 6.33 9.99 -1.86
C GLY A 262 7.20 9.55 -0.68
N GLU A 263 8.49 9.88 -0.74
CA GLU A 263 9.46 9.60 0.33
C GLU A 263 9.28 10.60 1.48
N THR A 264 9.47 10.13 2.72
CA THR A 264 9.23 10.92 3.94
C THR A 264 10.01 10.36 5.13
N THR A 265 10.48 11.27 5.99
CA THR A 265 11.14 10.96 7.27
C THR A 265 10.15 10.68 8.40
N LEU A 266 8.85 10.88 8.19
CA LEU A 266 7.80 10.66 9.19
C LEU A 266 7.47 9.17 9.42
N ALA A 267 8.07 8.28 8.62
CA ALA A 267 8.03 6.85 8.80
C ALA A 267 9.38 6.21 8.45
N GLY A 268 9.79 5.20 9.23
CA GLY A 268 11.02 4.44 9.06
C GLY A 268 10.77 2.97 8.70
N TRP A 269 11.57 2.44 7.80
CA TRP A 269 11.55 1.06 7.33
C TRP A 269 12.69 0.24 7.93
N VAL A 270 12.36 -0.93 8.49
CA VAL A 270 13.32 -1.87 9.08
C VAL A 270 13.17 -3.23 8.38
N PRO A 271 13.96 -3.52 7.33
CA PRO A 271 13.88 -4.79 6.60
C PRO A 271 14.37 -5.98 7.43
N LEU A 272 13.77 -7.15 7.21
CA LEU A 272 14.16 -8.42 7.82
C LEU A 272 15.52 -8.92 7.30
N GLN A 273 15.84 -8.61 6.05
CA GLN A 273 17.09 -8.98 5.39
C GLN A 273 17.83 -7.71 4.97
N VAL A 274 19.07 -7.56 5.42
CA VAL A 274 19.97 -6.45 5.07
C VAL A 274 21.28 -7.01 4.49
N PRO A 275 21.97 -6.24 3.61
CA PRO A 275 23.34 -6.55 3.24
C PRO A 275 24.24 -6.65 4.49
N ALA A 276 25.24 -7.53 4.47
CA ALA A 276 26.13 -7.75 5.62
C ALA A 276 26.89 -6.48 6.06
N ALA A 277 27.11 -5.52 5.16
CA ALA A 277 27.73 -4.23 5.45
C ALA A 277 26.83 -3.28 6.26
N GLU A 278 25.51 -3.47 6.24
CA GLU A 278 24.50 -2.61 6.88
C GLU A 278 23.91 -3.25 8.15
N ALA A 279 24.31 -4.48 8.48
CA ALA A 279 23.78 -5.27 9.60
C ALA A 279 24.11 -4.70 11.00
N THR A 280 25.07 -3.79 11.10
CA THR A 280 25.42 -3.07 12.34
C THR A 280 24.66 -1.75 12.50
N THR A 281 24.08 -1.21 11.42
CA THR A 281 23.43 0.11 11.38
C THR A 281 21.94 0.05 11.08
N SER A 282 21.41 -1.10 10.63
CA SER A 282 20.01 -1.21 10.19
C SER A 282 19.44 -2.63 10.29
N GLY A 283 18.15 -2.76 10.02
CA GLY A 283 17.46 -4.04 9.90
C GLY A 283 17.01 -4.67 11.22
N ILE A 284 16.18 -5.70 11.11
CA ILE A 284 15.49 -6.35 12.25
C ILE A 284 16.47 -6.87 13.32
N GLY A 285 17.66 -7.35 12.91
CA GLY A 285 18.69 -7.82 13.85
C GLY A 285 19.28 -6.70 14.71
N ARG A 286 19.60 -5.54 14.11
CA ARG A 286 20.09 -4.36 14.86
C ARG A 286 19.02 -3.81 15.80
N LEU A 287 17.78 -3.70 15.31
CA LEU A 287 16.63 -3.26 16.11
C LEU A 287 16.41 -4.15 17.34
N ASN A 288 16.42 -5.48 17.13
CA ASN A 288 16.26 -6.46 18.20
C ASN A 288 17.29 -6.28 19.33
N LEU A 289 18.55 -6.05 18.94
CA LEU A 289 19.69 -5.92 19.86
C LEU A 289 19.60 -4.62 20.68
N LEU A 290 19.21 -3.51 20.05
CA LEU A 290 18.98 -2.23 20.72
C LEU A 290 17.82 -2.33 21.73
N CYS A 291 16.66 -2.82 21.30
CA CYS A 291 15.48 -2.97 22.17
C CYS A 291 15.68 -3.98 23.32
N GLN A 292 16.67 -4.88 23.24
CA GLN A 292 17.08 -5.71 24.37
C GLN A 292 18.02 -4.97 25.33
N GLY A 293 18.94 -4.16 24.81
CA GLY A 293 19.97 -3.47 25.59
C GLY A 293 19.44 -2.49 26.64
N ASP A 294 18.34 -1.78 26.35
CA ASP A 294 17.75 -0.82 27.29
C ASP A 294 17.18 -1.47 28.55
N ASN A 295 16.75 -2.74 28.50
CA ASN A 295 16.24 -3.45 29.68
C ASN A 295 17.34 -3.67 30.75
N ASN A 296 18.61 -3.74 30.34
CA ASN A 296 19.72 -3.94 31.28
C ASN A 296 20.13 -2.65 31.99
N LYS A 297 19.85 -1.46 31.42
CA LYS A 297 20.17 -0.16 32.06
C LYS A 297 19.17 0.26 33.16
N MET A 298 18.04 -0.43 33.29
CA MET A 298 17.05 -0.20 34.34
C MET A 298 17.15 -1.21 35.51
N GLN A 299 18.23 -2.01 35.57
CA GLN A 299 18.48 -3.00 36.63
C GLN A 299 19.77 -2.74 37.43
N GLU A 300 20.46 -1.62 37.19
CA GLU A 300 21.57 -1.08 38.00
C GLU A 300 21.15 0.24 38.68
#